data_AF-A0A7J7K3I0-F1
#
_entry.id   AF-A0A7J7K3I0-F1
#
_cell.length_a   1.000
_cell.length_b   1.000
_cell.length_c   1.000
_cell.angle_alpha   90.00
_cell.angle_beta   90.00
_cell.angle_gamma   90.00
#
_symmetry.space_group_name_H-M   'P 1'
#
loop_
_entity.id
_entity.type
_entity.pdbx_description
1 polymer ?
#
loop_
_entity_poly.entity_id
_entity_poly.type
_entity_poly.pdbx_seq_one_letter_code
_entity_poly.pdbx_strand_id
1 'polypeptide(L)'
;MLVYISDVCNGGCEFEFTEKILLEQAAAERRGSALKTILPNMTDRLLVTCQSAMDDYWGIVNVMAGEEETRRARELSDRITVVADTMSARFASLGASGQIKERSKVIFGTADCLKCEILTSNEGFVRAAAAQDIHIPAILHQPRALSEQKKVQGSKHSQ
;
A
#
# COMPACT_ATOMS: atom_id res chain seq x y z
N MET A 1 1.36 -0.66 -2.50
CA MET A 1 0.63 -1.30 -3.63
C MET A 1 -0.80 -0.81 -3.77
N LEU A 2 -1.68 -0.94 -2.77
CA LEU A 2 -3.10 -0.52 -2.90
C LEU A 2 -3.31 0.93 -3.33
N VAL A 3 -2.51 1.88 -2.80
CA VAL A 3 -2.55 3.29 -3.24
C VAL A 3 -2.34 3.47 -4.75
N TYR A 4 -1.54 2.61 -5.38
CA TYR A 4 -1.26 2.66 -6.82
C TYR A 4 -2.50 2.27 -7.63
N ILE A 5 -3.21 1.24 -7.17
CA ILE A 5 -4.34 0.63 -7.89
C ILE A 5 -5.70 1.10 -7.40
N SER A 6 -5.77 1.86 -6.32
CA SER A 6 -7.02 2.33 -5.75
C SER A 6 -7.71 3.27 -6.73
N ASP A 7 -8.97 3.01 -7.02
CA ASP A 7 -9.74 3.80 -7.96
C ASP A 7 -9.92 5.25 -7.51
N VAL A 8 -10.09 5.55 -6.21
CA VAL A 8 -10.11 6.94 -5.72
C VAL A 8 -8.86 7.70 -6.15
N CYS A 9 -7.69 7.05 -6.20
CA CYS A 9 -6.43 7.67 -6.61
C CYS A 9 -6.25 7.78 -8.13
N ASN A 10 -7.11 7.13 -8.92
CA ASN A 10 -7.06 7.09 -10.39
C ASN A 10 -8.28 7.79 -11.02
N GLY A 11 -8.74 8.88 -10.40
CA GLY A 11 -9.89 9.68 -10.88
C GLY A 11 -11.24 9.26 -10.31
N GLY A 12 -11.29 8.15 -9.56
CA GLY A 12 -12.45 7.72 -8.80
C GLY A 12 -12.85 8.64 -7.65
N CYS A 13 -11.98 9.59 -7.28
CA CYS A 13 -12.28 10.57 -6.24
C CYS A 13 -13.41 11.53 -6.62
N GLU A 14 -13.91 11.54 -7.86
CA GLU A 14 -15.06 12.38 -8.27
C GLU A 14 -16.42 11.71 -8.02
N PHE A 15 -16.42 10.46 -7.56
CA PHE A 15 -17.63 9.71 -7.24
C PHE A 15 -18.04 9.87 -5.77
N GLU A 16 -19.31 9.59 -5.49
CA GLU A 16 -19.82 9.49 -4.13
C GLU A 16 -19.68 8.08 -3.55
N PHE A 17 -19.55 8.02 -2.22
CA PHE A 17 -19.40 6.80 -1.45
C PHE A 17 -20.32 6.85 -0.23
N THR A 18 -20.81 5.70 0.22
CA THR A 18 -21.59 5.62 1.45
C THR A 18 -20.70 5.49 2.68
N GLU A 19 -19.55 4.83 2.52
CA GLU A 19 -18.58 4.64 3.57
C GLU A 19 -17.82 5.93 3.87
N LYS A 20 -17.92 6.41 5.11
CA LYS A 20 -17.24 7.62 5.59
C LYS A 20 -15.75 7.64 5.25
N ILE A 21 -15.06 6.52 5.39
CA ILE A 21 -13.62 6.42 5.10
C ILE A 21 -13.31 6.69 3.62
N LEU A 22 -14.18 6.25 2.69
CA LEU A 22 -13.99 6.49 1.26
C LEU A 22 -14.31 7.94 0.89
N LEU A 23 -15.32 8.55 1.53
CA LEU A 23 -15.58 9.99 1.39
C LEU A 23 -14.37 10.82 1.83
N GLU A 24 -13.76 10.47 2.96
CA GLU A 24 -12.56 11.14 3.46
C GLU A 24 -11.35 10.94 2.53
N GLN A 25 -11.16 9.74 2.00
CA GLN A 25 -10.08 9.43 1.05
C GLN A 25 -10.27 10.15 -0.30
N ALA A 26 -11.50 10.17 -0.84
CA ALA A 26 -11.83 10.92 -2.05
C ALA A 26 -11.60 12.42 -1.87
N ALA A 27 -12.06 12.99 -0.75
CA ALA A 27 -11.81 14.39 -0.42
C ALA A 27 -10.31 14.69 -0.26
N ALA A 28 -9.55 13.78 0.34
CA ALA A 28 -8.09 13.91 0.44
C ALA A 28 -7.42 13.88 -0.94
N GLU A 29 -7.83 12.98 -1.82
CA GLU A 29 -7.27 12.89 -3.18
C GLU A 29 -7.56 14.16 -4.00
N ARG A 30 -8.76 14.73 -3.88
CA ARG A 30 -9.11 16.01 -4.52
C ARG A 30 -8.25 17.19 -4.04
N ARG A 31 -7.79 17.15 -2.78
CA ARG A 31 -6.85 18.15 -2.24
C ARG A 31 -5.41 17.91 -2.67
N GLY A 32 -5.03 16.66 -2.88
CA GLY A 32 -3.67 16.29 -3.27
C GLY A 32 -3.59 14.81 -3.65
N SER A 33 -3.02 14.54 -4.82
CA SER A 33 -3.00 13.19 -5.35
C SER A 33 -1.97 12.30 -4.65
N ALA A 34 -2.42 11.18 -4.08
CA ALA A 34 -1.53 10.21 -3.47
C ALA A 34 -0.64 9.52 -4.51
N LEU A 35 -1.14 9.29 -5.74
CA LEU A 35 -0.31 8.75 -6.83
C LEU A 35 0.86 9.66 -7.15
N LYS A 36 0.62 10.96 -7.29
CA LYS A 36 1.68 11.93 -7.61
C LYS A 36 2.79 11.93 -6.55
N THR A 37 2.46 11.62 -5.30
CA THR A 37 3.43 11.53 -4.20
C THR A 37 4.26 10.24 -4.27
N ILE A 38 3.67 9.10 -4.67
CA ILE A 38 4.39 7.82 -4.67
C ILE A 38 5.11 7.51 -5.99
N LEU A 39 4.59 7.98 -7.13
CA LEU A 39 5.12 7.63 -8.45
C LEU A 39 6.61 7.99 -8.63
N PRO A 40 7.10 9.17 -8.19
CA PRO A 40 8.53 9.50 -8.29
C PRO A 40 9.44 8.51 -7.56
N ASN A 41 8.93 7.82 -6.53
CA ASN A 41 9.67 6.82 -5.77
C ASN A 41 9.65 5.43 -6.42
N MET A 42 8.88 5.27 -7.49
CA MET A 42 8.73 4.01 -8.24
C MET A 42 9.31 4.10 -9.66
N THR A 43 9.34 5.29 -10.25
CA THR A 43 9.86 5.52 -11.62
C THR A 43 11.35 5.23 -11.70
N ASP A 44 11.78 4.57 -12.78
CA ASP A 44 13.16 4.20 -13.08
C ASP A 44 13.89 3.42 -11.97
N ARG A 45 13.11 2.71 -11.14
CA ARG A 45 13.60 1.89 -10.03
C ARG A 45 13.15 0.45 -10.21
N LEU A 46 13.99 -0.47 -9.74
CA LEU A 46 13.60 -1.87 -9.59
C LEU A 46 12.59 -1.98 -8.44
N LEU A 47 11.38 -2.43 -8.75
CA LEU A 47 10.35 -2.68 -7.75
C LEU A 47 10.44 -4.13 -7.29
N VAL A 48 10.54 -4.32 -5.98
CA VAL A 48 10.63 -5.65 -5.36
C VAL A 48 9.59 -5.77 -4.26
N THR A 49 8.99 -6.95 -4.14
CA THR A 49 8.18 -7.33 -2.98
C THR A 49 8.47 -8.77 -2.59
N CYS A 50 8.15 -9.14 -1.36
CA CYS A 50 8.22 -10.54 -0.90
C CYS A 50 6.90 -11.28 -1.15
N GLN A 51 6.95 -12.61 -1.09
CA GLN A 51 5.81 -13.49 -1.33
C GLN A 51 4.65 -13.17 -0.38
N SER A 52 4.89 -13.06 0.93
CA SER A 52 3.85 -12.74 1.92
C SER A 52 3.11 -11.42 1.59
N ALA A 53 3.84 -10.39 1.14
CA ALA A 53 3.23 -9.11 0.77
C ALA A 53 2.42 -9.21 -0.54
N MET A 54 2.89 -10.01 -1.50
CA MET A 54 2.17 -10.24 -2.76
C MET A 54 0.89 -11.07 -2.53
N ASP A 55 0.94 -12.06 -1.64
CA ASP A 55 -0.21 -12.88 -1.27
C ASP A 55 -1.27 -12.04 -0.55
N ASP A 56 -0.87 -11.21 0.42
CA ASP A 56 -1.78 -10.26 1.09
C ASP A 56 -2.43 -9.30 0.08
N TYR A 57 -1.63 -8.82 -0.89
CA TYR A 57 -2.11 -7.94 -1.94
C TYR A 57 -3.18 -8.60 -2.82
N TRP A 58 -2.91 -9.81 -3.33
CA TRP A 58 -3.90 -10.55 -4.14
C TRP A 58 -5.10 -11.00 -3.32
N GLY A 59 -4.92 -11.35 -2.05
CA GLY A 59 -6.03 -11.64 -1.14
C GLY A 59 -7.03 -10.48 -1.04
N ILE A 60 -6.54 -9.24 -0.99
CA ILE A 60 -7.38 -8.04 -0.99
C ILE A 60 -8.00 -7.81 -2.37
N VAL A 61 -7.20 -7.85 -3.44
CA VAL A 61 -7.65 -7.59 -4.81
C VAL A 61 -8.77 -8.55 -5.21
N ASN A 62 -8.59 -9.85 -4.97
CA ASN A 62 -9.57 -10.88 -5.36
C ASN A 62 -10.91 -10.77 -4.63
N VAL A 63 -10.96 -10.09 -3.49
CA VAL A 63 -12.19 -9.91 -2.70
C VAL A 63 -12.85 -8.55 -2.98
N MET A 64 -12.06 -7.49 -3.16
CA MET A 64 -12.55 -6.11 -3.06
C MET A 64 -12.46 -5.31 -4.37
N ALA A 65 -11.60 -5.70 -5.31
CA ALA A 65 -11.30 -4.88 -6.48
C ALA A 65 -12.42 -4.90 -7.53
N GLY A 66 -12.71 -3.74 -8.14
CA GLY A 66 -13.47 -3.69 -9.39
C GLY A 66 -12.63 -4.09 -10.62
N GLU A 67 -13.19 -3.89 -11.81
CA GLU A 67 -12.55 -4.30 -13.07
C GLU A 67 -11.27 -3.49 -13.33
N GLU A 68 -11.35 -2.16 -13.19
CA GLU A 68 -10.21 -1.28 -13.44
C GLU A 68 -9.13 -1.39 -12.36
N GLU A 69 -9.52 -1.57 -11.11
CA GLU A 69 -8.59 -1.84 -10.01
C GLU A 69 -7.88 -3.19 -10.21
N THR A 70 -8.60 -4.20 -10.68
CA THR A 70 -8.02 -5.53 -11.01
C THR A 70 -7.06 -5.42 -12.19
N ARG A 71 -7.40 -4.68 -13.25
CA ARG A 71 -6.52 -4.44 -14.39
C ARG A 71 -5.22 -3.77 -13.95
N ARG A 72 -5.31 -2.66 -13.22
CA ARG A 72 -4.15 -1.96 -12.65
C ARG A 72 -3.36 -2.85 -11.70
N ALA A 73 -4.02 -3.76 -10.98
CA ALA A 73 -3.35 -4.71 -10.12
C ALA A 73 -2.44 -5.67 -10.87
N ARG A 74 -2.93 -6.24 -11.98
CA ARG A 74 -2.13 -7.10 -12.86
C ARG A 74 -0.94 -6.35 -13.45
N GLU A 75 -1.19 -5.15 -13.99
CA GLU A 75 -0.13 -4.31 -14.57
C GLU A 75 0.97 -3.93 -13.56
N LEU A 76 0.59 -3.64 -12.32
CA LEU A 76 1.58 -3.38 -11.27
C LEU A 76 2.35 -4.66 -10.92
N SER A 77 1.67 -5.80 -10.78
CA SER A 77 2.31 -7.08 -10.48
C SER A 77 3.32 -7.50 -11.55
N ASP A 78 3.01 -7.29 -12.84
CA ASP A 78 3.92 -7.60 -13.95
C ASP A 78 5.22 -6.76 -13.91
N ARG A 79 5.18 -5.60 -13.23
CA ARG A 79 6.33 -4.71 -13.05
C ARG A 79 7.15 -4.99 -11.78
N ILE A 80 6.65 -5.80 -10.86
CA ILE A 80 7.28 -6.06 -9.57
C ILE A 80 7.98 -7.42 -9.59
N THR A 81 9.25 -7.44 -9.18
CA THR A 81 9.95 -8.69 -8.90
C THR A 81 9.52 -9.24 -7.55
N VAL A 82 8.99 -10.47 -7.54
CA VAL A 82 8.65 -11.17 -6.29
C VAL A 82 9.85 -12.00 -5.83
N VAL A 83 10.25 -11.84 -4.57
CA VAL A 83 11.32 -12.61 -3.93
C VAL A 83 10.78 -13.49 -2.80
N ALA A 84 11.57 -14.47 -2.38
CA ALA A 84 11.26 -15.27 -1.21
C ALA A 84 11.27 -14.42 0.07
N ASP A 85 10.36 -14.76 0.98
CA ASP A 85 10.31 -14.18 2.32
C ASP A 85 11.63 -14.45 3.06
N THR A 86 12.25 -13.39 3.58
CA THR A 86 13.48 -13.48 4.37
C THR A 86 13.36 -12.60 5.60
N MET A 87 13.63 -13.15 6.78
CA MET A 87 13.67 -12.37 8.02
C MET A 87 15.09 -11.97 8.35
N SER A 88 15.37 -10.68 8.48
CA SER A 88 16.67 -10.23 8.98
C SER A 88 16.75 -10.37 10.51
N ALA A 89 17.98 -10.51 11.03
CA ALA A 89 18.20 -10.71 12.46
C ALA A 89 17.63 -9.56 13.32
N ARG A 90 17.76 -8.31 12.87
CA ARG A 90 17.23 -7.16 13.62
C ARG A 90 15.70 -7.13 13.63
N PHE A 91 15.05 -7.50 12.53
CA PHE A 91 13.59 -7.57 12.51
C PHE A 91 13.06 -8.77 13.30
N ALA A 92 13.79 -9.89 13.32
CA ALA A 92 13.46 -11.03 14.19
C ALA A 92 13.48 -10.67 15.68
N SER A 93 14.42 -9.80 16.10
CA SER A 93 14.55 -9.38 17.50
C SER A 93 13.50 -8.35 17.97
N LEU A 94 12.63 -7.84 17.08
CA LEU A 94 11.58 -6.90 17.49
C LEU A 94 10.63 -7.55 18.49
N GLY A 95 10.49 -6.92 19.66
CA GLY A 95 9.53 -7.29 20.68
C GLY A 95 8.10 -7.15 20.18
N ALA A 96 7.25 -8.09 20.57
CA ALA A 96 5.84 -8.08 20.21
C ALA A 96 5.13 -6.83 20.78
N SER A 97 4.23 -6.25 20.00
CA SER A 97 3.32 -5.19 20.44
C SER A 97 2.06 -5.22 19.56
N GLY A 98 1.01 -4.48 19.92
CA GLY A 98 -0.19 -4.38 19.08
C GLY A 98 0.08 -3.86 17.65
N GLN A 99 1.20 -3.16 17.45
CA GLN A 99 1.62 -2.61 16.15
C GLN A 99 2.66 -3.49 15.43
N ILE A 100 3.30 -4.43 16.14
CA ILE A 100 4.34 -5.32 15.59
C ILE A 100 3.75 -6.72 15.43
N LYS A 101 3.29 -7.01 14.21
CA LYS A 101 2.82 -8.34 13.80
C LYS A 101 3.97 -9.12 13.17
N GLU A 102 3.99 -10.44 13.38
CA GLU A 102 5.06 -11.30 12.86
C GLU A 102 5.18 -11.23 11.33
N ARG A 103 4.04 -11.18 10.62
CA ARG A 103 4.04 -10.99 9.16
C ARG A 103 4.69 -9.68 8.73
N SER A 104 4.43 -8.59 9.44
CA SER A 104 5.09 -7.31 9.16
C SER A 104 6.59 -7.41 9.36
N LYS A 105 7.08 -8.12 10.39
CA LYS A 105 8.52 -8.35 10.54
C LYS A 105 9.12 -9.05 9.33
N VAL A 106 8.44 -10.06 8.76
CA VAL A 106 8.91 -10.76 7.55
C VAL A 106 9.04 -9.80 6.37
N ILE A 107 8.00 -8.99 6.12
CA ILE A 107 7.97 -8.05 4.99
C ILE A 107 9.08 -7.00 5.10
N PHE A 108 9.18 -6.35 6.26
CA PHE A 108 10.19 -5.32 6.50
C PHE A 108 11.60 -5.92 6.64
N GLY A 109 11.71 -7.12 7.20
CA GLY A 109 12.95 -7.88 7.29
C GLY A 109 13.47 -8.32 5.91
N THR A 110 12.57 -8.60 4.96
CA THR A 110 12.99 -8.94 3.59
C THR A 110 13.55 -7.70 2.90
N ALA A 111 12.88 -6.56 3.04
CA ALA A 111 13.37 -5.28 2.53
C ALA A 111 14.74 -4.92 3.13
N ASP A 112 14.91 -5.18 4.42
CA ASP A 112 16.19 -4.98 5.13
C ASP A 112 17.33 -5.85 4.60
N CYS A 113 17.07 -7.15 4.39
CA CYS A 113 18.05 -8.07 3.78
C CYS A 113 18.47 -7.63 2.38
N LEU A 114 17.53 -7.09 1.61
CA LEU A 114 17.77 -6.54 0.27
C LEU A 114 18.40 -5.14 0.27
N LYS A 115 18.50 -4.50 1.44
CA LYS A 115 18.94 -3.10 1.60
C LYS A 115 18.13 -2.12 0.75
N CYS A 116 16.83 -2.37 0.60
CA CYS A 116 15.95 -1.49 -0.15
C CYS A 116 15.17 -0.54 0.77
N GLU A 117 14.84 0.63 0.24
CA GLU A 117 13.91 1.57 0.87
C GLU A 117 12.48 1.04 0.69
N ILE A 118 11.68 1.07 1.76
CA ILE A 118 10.31 0.54 1.73
C ILE A 118 9.28 1.65 1.52
N LEU A 119 8.43 1.52 0.50
CA LEU A 119 7.26 2.36 0.31
C LEU A 119 6.05 1.74 1.03
N THR A 120 5.55 2.37 2.09
CA THR A 120 4.53 1.77 2.97
C THR A 120 3.53 2.77 3.54
N SER A 121 2.32 2.31 3.86
CA SER A 121 1.36 3.05 4.71
C SER A 121 1.30 2.55 6.15
N ASN A 122 2.14 1.58 6.53
CA ASN A 122 2.17 1.05 7.89
C ASN A 122 3.08 1.90 8.79
N GLU A 123 2.68 3.15 9.01
CA GLU A 123 3.40 4.08 9.89
C GLU A 123 3.44 3.55 11.34
N GLY A 124 2.40 2.85 11.79
CA GLY A 124 2.34 2.24 13.12
C GLY A 124 3.50 1.28 13.36
N PHE A 125 3.79 0.40 12.39
CA PHE A 125 4.93 -0.52 12.48
C PHE A 125 6.27 0.22 12.43
N VAL A 126 6.43 1.19 11.53
CA VAL A 126 7.68 1.98 11.42
C VAL A 126 7.99 2.70 12.73
N ARG A 127 6.99 3.33 13.36
CA ARG A 127 7.16 4.00 14.66
C ARG A 127 7.45 3.01 15.79
N ALA A 128 6.77 1.87 15.80
CA ALA A 128 6.99 0.85 16.83
C ALA A 128 8.38 0.21 16.75
N ALA A 129 8.91 0.02 15.54
CA ALA A 129 10.28 -0.44 15.34
C ALA A 129 11.31 0.61 15.77
N ALA A 130 11.09 1.88 15.43
CA ALA A 130 11.95 2.99 15.87
C ALA A 130 11.99 3.15 17.39
N ALA A 131 10.87 2.88 18.08
CA ALA A 131 10.82 2.86 19.55
C ALA A 131 11.62 1.72 20.20
N GLN A 132 12.12 0.78 19.38
CA GLN A 132 13.02 -0.31 19.79
C GLN A 132 14.39 -0.19 19.08
N ASP A 133 14.79 1.04 18.75
CA ASP A 133 16.07 1.38 18.12
C ASP A 133 16.30 0.77 16.72
N ILE A 134 15.24 0.35 16.03
CA ILE A 134 15.29 -0.12 14.64
C ILE A 134 14.71 0.92 13.70
N HIS A 135 15.59 1.72 13.12
CA HIS A 135 15.25 2.70 12.11
C HIS A 135 15.13 2.05 10.72
N ILE A 136 14.00 2.31 10.07
CA ILE A 136 13.64 1.76 8.76
C ILE A 136 13.74 2.89 7.73
N PRO A 137 14.51 2.72 6.63
CA PRO A 137 14.43 3.65 5.49
C PRO A 137 13.08 3.45 4.80
N ALA A 138 12.10 4.27 5.18
CA ALA A 138 10.73 4.14 4.73
C ALA A 138 10.22 5.44 4.10
N ILE A 139 9.65 5.32 2.91
CA ILE A 139 8.80 6.35 2.31
C ILE A 139 7.38 6.07 2.73
N LEU A 140 6.83 6.98 3.54
CA LEU A 140 5.47 6.84 4.05
C LEU A 140 4.47 7.45 3.07
N HIS A 141 3.36 6.75 2.87
CA HIS A 141 2.19 7.29 2.19
C HIS A 141 0.92 7.03 3.00
N GLN A 142 -0.11 7.85 2.79
CA GLN A 142 -1.40 7.63 3.44
C GLN A 142 -2.05 6.34 2.92
N PRO A 143 -2.74 5.55 3.78
CA PRO A 143 -3.44 4.35 3.33
C PRO A 143 -4.56 4.71 2.36
N ARG A 144 -4.87 3.76 1.47
CA ARG A 144 -5.95 3.85 0.49
C ARG A 144 -6.66 2.51 0.37
N ALA A 145 -7.98 2.55 0.37
CA ALA A 145 -8.81 1.38 0.16
C ALA A 145 -9.11 1.20 -1.33
N LEU A 146 -9.44 -0.03 -1.73
CA LEU A 146 -10.08 -0.26 -3.02
C LEU A 146 -11.52 0.24 -2.93
N SER A 147 -11.98 0.92 -3.98
CA SER A 147 -13.16 1.77 -3.93
C SER A 147 -14.10 1.61 -5.12
N GLU A 148 -13.67 0.95 -6.20
CA GLU A 148 -14.45 0.92 -7.45
C GLU A 148 -15.84 0.30 -7.25
N GLN A 149 -15.93 -0.83 -6.54
CA GLN A 149 -17.19 -1.50 -6.25
C GLN A 149 -18.10 -0.73 -5.26
N LYS A 150 -17.57 0.33 -4.64
CA LYS A 150 -18.26 1.11 -3.58
C LYS A 150 -18.80 2.45 -4.07
N LYS A 151 -18.60 2.78 -5.35
CA LYS A 151 -19.19 3.95 -5.97
C LYS A 151 -20.71 3.86 -5.94
N VAL A 152 -21.37 4.95 -5.56
CA VAL A 152 -22.81 5.08 -5.77
C VAL A 152 -23.09 5.22 -7.28
N GLN A 153 -24.05 4.46 -7.80
CA GLN A 153 -24.37 4.50 -9.23
C GLN A 153 -24.93 5.87 -9.64
N GLY A 154 -24.41 6.44 -10.73
CA GLY A 154 -24.90 7.70 -11.30
C GLY A 154 -24.37 8.99 -10.67
N SER A 155 -23.52 8.92 -9.64
CA SER A 155 -23.01 10.09 -8.91
C SER A 155 -21.61 10.49 -9.36
N LYS A 156 -21.47 10.98 -10.59
CA LYS A 156 -20.26 11.69 -11.00
C LYS A 156 -20.49 13.18 -10.75
N HIS A 157 -19.62 13.84 -9.99
CA HIS A 157 -19.68 15.29 -9.88
C HIS A 157 -19.42 15.89 -11.26
N SER A 158 -20.44 16.51 -11.86
CA SER A 158 -20.29 17.33 -13.05
C SER A 158 -19.47 18.56 -12.68
N GLN A 159 -18.30 18.72 -13.30
CA GLN A 159 -17.53 19.96 -13.23
C GLN A 159 -18.23 21.09 -13.97
#